data_AF-A0A0W0SWV5-F1
#
_entry.id   AF-A0A0W0SWV5-F1
#
_cell.length_a   1.000
_cell.length_b   1.000
_cell.length_c   1.000
_cell.angle_alpha   90.00
_cell.angle_beta   90.00
_cell.angle_gamma   90.00
#
_symmetry.space_group_name_H-M   'P 1'
#
loop_
_entity.id
_entity.type
_entity.pdbx_description
1 polymer ?
#
loop_
_entity_poly.entity_id
_entity_poly.type
_entity_poly.pdbx_seq_one_letter_code
_entity_poly.pdbx_strand_id
1 'polypeptide(L)'
;MTTQYETGMTLLNKLHGKHTGKALMDNVGEISPKLTTMGIEWVFGDIMQDNALDLKTRELTIIASLVSQNGLSAQIKAHIEAALNVGATKREIIALIEQLAIYAGFPSANNAMLVAKEVFK
;
A
#
# COMPACT_ATOMS: atom_id res chain seq x y z
N MET A 1 -5.02 25.40 -1.08
CA MET A 1 -5.22 23.94 -1.08
C MET A 1 -6.16 23.63 0.07
N THR A 2 -6.94 22.55 -0.01
CA THR A 2 -7.82 22.12 1.08
C THR A 2 -6.98 21.53 2.21
N THR A 3 -7.46 21.60 3.46
CA THR A 3 -6.82 20.93 4.61
C THR A 3 -6.67 19.43 4.39
N GLN A 4 -7.61 18.80 3.67
CA GLN A 4 -7.53 17.38 3.31
C GLN A 4 -6.35 17.10 2.36
N TYR A 5 -6.11 17.96 1.38
CA TYR A 5 -5.00 17.76 0.44
C TYR A 5 -3.65 17.81 1.14
N GLU A 6 -3.43 18.80 2.01
CA GLU A 6 -2.16 18.96 2.75
C GLU A 6 -1.94 17.80 3.74
N THR A 7 -3.00 17.39 4.44
CA THR A 7 -2.98 16.23 5.32
C THR A 7 -2.68 14.94 4.55
N GLY A 8 -3.34 14.76 3.40
CA GLY A 8 -3.14 13.62 2.52
C GLY A 8 -1.73 13.54 1.94
N MET A 9 -1.17 14.67 1.50
CA MET A 9 0.22 14.73 1.03
C MET A 9 1.21 14.36 2.13
N THR A 10 0.95 14.77 3.36
CA THR A 10 1.80 14.43 4.51
C THR A 10 1.83 12.92 4.73
N LEU A 11 0.66 12.26 4.72
CA LEU A 11 0.59 10.81 4.89
C LEU A 11 1.14 10.05 3.68
N LEU A 12 0.82 10.49 2.46
CA LEU A 12 1.37 9.92 1.22
C LEU A 12 2.89 9.90 1.27
N ASN A 13 3.52 11.00 1.68
CA ASN A 13 4.97 11.10 1.79
C ASN A 13 5.53 10.18 2.88
N LYS A 14 4.84 10.04 4.02
CA LYS A 14 5.22 9.11 5.08
C LYS A 14 5.18 7.65 4.60
N LEU A 15 4.16 7.27 3.84
CA LEU A 15 3.96 5.90 3.36
C LEU A 15 4.86 5.58 2.16
N HIS A 16 4.91 6.47 1.17
CA HIS A 16 5.43 6.15 -0.16
C HIS A 16 6.55 7.10 -0.64
N GLY A 17 6.95 8.12 0.13
CA GLY A 17 7.75 9.27 -0.35
C GLY A 17 9.13 8.97 -0.95
N LYS A 18 9.61 7.72 -0.94
CA LYS A 18 10.88 7.28 -1.53
C LYS A 18 10.75 6.01 -2.38
N HIS A 19 9.52 5.62 -2.71
CA HIS A 19 9.19 4.24 -3.05
C HIS A 19 8.19 4.16 -4.22
N THR A 20 7.91 2.93 -4.65
CA THR A 20 7.11 2.61 -5.85
C THR A 20 5.76 3.31 -5.86
N GLY A 21 5.13 3.47 -4.69
CA GLY A 21 3.81 4.12 -4.57
C GLY A 21 3.79 5.59 -5.00
N LYS A 22 4.88 6.35 -4.75
CA LYS A 22 4.96 7.75 -5.16
C LYS A 22 5.09 7.86 -6.68
N ALA A 23 5.94 7.03 -7.28
CA ALA A 23 6.10 6.98 -8.73
C ALA A 23 4.79 6.56 -9.43
N LEU A 24 4.06 5.59 -8.85
CA LEU A 24 2.75 5.18 -9.37
C LEU A 24 1.76 6.35 -9.39
N MET A 25 1.67 7.10 -8.30
CA MET A 25 0.82 8.28 -8.19
C MET A 25 1.21 9.38 -9.18
N ASP A 26 2.51 9.64 -9.34
CA ASP A 26 3.01 10.67 -10.27
C ASP A 26 2.66 10.32 -11.72
N ASN A 27 2.92 9.07 -12.14
CA ASN A 27 2.59 8.59 -13.47
C ASN A 27 1.08 8.65 -13.75
N VAL A 28 0.24 8.32 -12.75
CA VAL A 28 -1.21 8.47 -12.87
C VAL A 28 -1.60 9.95 -12.97
N GLY A 29 -0.91 10.84 -12.25
CA GLY A 29 -1.13 12.29 -12.28
C GLY A 29 -0.84 12.94 -13.63
N GLU A 30 0.16 12.45 -14.36
CA GLU A 30 0.47 12.90 -15.72
C GLU A 30 -0.68 12.65 -16.70
N ILE A 31 -1.45 11.57 -16.49
CA ILE A 31 -2.58 11.17 -17.34
C ILE A 31 -3.91 11.73 -16.80
N SER A 32 -4.09 11.69 -15.48
CA SER A 32 -5.32 12.08 -14.80
C SER A 32 -5.00 12.77 -13.47
N PRO A 33 -4.85 14.10 -13.49
CA PRO A 33 -4.70 14.89 -12.26
C PRO A 33 -5.87 14.68 -11.30
N LYS A 34 -7.09 14.52 -11.82
CA LYS A 34 -8.30 14.30 -11.01
C LYS A 34 -8.21 13.02 -10.18
N LEU A 35 -7.77 11.92 -10.79
CA LEU A 35 -7.66 10.64 -10.07
C LEU A 35 -6.62 10.74 -8.95
N THR A 36 -5.52 11.44 -9.21
CA THR A 36 -4.47 11.68 -8.21
C THR A 36 -4.96 12.57 -7.07
N THR A 37 -5.64 13.68 -7.37
CA THR A 37 -6.24 14.55 -6.35
C THR A 37 -7.26 13.79 -5.50
N MET A 38 -8.12 12.95 -6.11
CA MET A 38 -9.04 12.11 -5.35
C MET A 38 -8.31 11.15 -4.41
N GLY A 39 -7.22 10.51 -4.87
CA GLY A 39 -6.38 9.68 -4.01
C GLY A 39 -5.81 10.47 -2.82
N ILE A 40 -5.25 11.65 -3.08
CA ILE A 40 -4.64 12.50 -2.05
C ILE A 40 -5.68 12.95 -1.03
N GLU A 41 -6.77 13.58 -1.46
CA GLU A 41 -7.75 14.19 -0.56
C GLU A 41 -8.60 13.15 0.18
N TRP A 42 -9.07 12.12 -0.52
CA TRP A 42 -10.03 11.18 0.05
C TRP A 42 -9.37 9.95 0.67
N VAL A 43 -8.39 9.33 0.00
CA VAL A 43 -7.74 8.14 0.57
C VAL A 43 -6.80 8.56 1.69
N PHE A 44 -5.83 9.41 1.39
CA PHE A 44 -4.79 9.79 2.36
C PHE A 44 -5.23 10.91 3.30
N GLY A 45 -6.06 11.84 2.83
CA GLY A 45 -6.51 13.01 3.58
C GLY A 45 -7.72 12.78 4.48
N ASP A 46 -8.41 11.63 4.34
CA ASP A 46 -9.64 11.31 5.07
C ASP A 46 -9.64 9.86 5.56
N ILE A 47 -9.87 8.86 4.70
CA ILE A 47 -10.08 7.46 5.12
C ILE A 47 -8.92 6.88 5.93
N MET A 48 -7.68 7.19 5.56
CA MET A 48 -6.48 6.71 6.25
C MET A 48 -6.11 7.55 7.49
N GLN A 49 -6.81 8.67 7.74
CA GLN A 49 -6.61 9.50 8.95
C GLN A 49 -7.40 8.98 10.16
N ASP A 50 -8.45 8.18 9.95
CA ASP A 50 -9.18 7.54 11.03
C ASP A 50 -8.26 6.59 11.81
N ASN A 51 -8.10 6.84 13.11
CA ASN A 51 -7.18 6.14 13.98
C ASN A 51 -7.80 4.94 14.72
N ALA A 52 -9.05 4.57 14.41
CA ALA A 52 -9.66 3.33 14.92
C ALA A 52 -8.85 2.08 14.54
N LEU A 53 -8.11 2.13 13.42
CA LEU A 53 -7.07 1.17 13.06
C LEU A 53 -5.74 1.92 12.83
N ASP A 54 -4.67 1.41 13.44
CA ASP A 54 -3.33 1.96 13.22
C ASP A 54 -2.85 1.74 11.77
N LEU A 55 -1.89 2.55 11.33
CA LEU A 55 -1.40 2.50 9.95
C LEU A 55 -0.77 1.15 9.60
N LYS A 56 -0.09 0.49 10.54
CA LYS A 56 0.49 -0.84 10.32
C LYS A 56 -0.60 -1.86 9.95
N THR A 57 -1.68 -1.88 10.72
CA THR A 57 -2.83 -2.76 10.51
C THR A 57 -3.53 -2.45 9.19
N ARG A 58 -3.68 -1.17 8.85
CA ARG A 58 -4.26 -0.74 7.57
C ARG A 58 -3.42 -1.23 6.39
N GLU A 59 -2.11 -1.01 6.39
CA GLU A 59 -1.23 -1.44 5.30
C GLU A 59 -1.20 -2.97 5.15
N LEU A 60 -1.12 -3.73 6.26
CA LEU A 60 -1.22 -5.19 6.21
C LEU A 60 -2.57 -5.66 5.64
N THR A 61 -3.66 -4.98 6.00
CA THR A 61 -5.00 -5.29 5.45
C THR A 61 -5.08 -4.98 3.96
N ILE A 62 -4.48 -3.87 3.50
CA ILE A 62 -4.40 -3.53 2.07
C ILE A 62 -3.60 -4.59 1.31
N ILE A 63 -2.43 -4.99 1.81
CA ILE A 63 -1.64 -6.08 1.22
C ILE A 63 -2.50 -7.34 1.07
N ALA A 64 -3.22 -7.73 2.13
CA ALA A 64 -4.07 -8.92 2.10
C ALA A 64 -5.16 -8.85 1.01
N SER A 65 -5.80 -7.68 0.88
CA SER A 65 -6.79 -7.43 -0.16
C SER A 65 -6.19 -7.51 -1.56
N LEU A 66 -5.03 -6.90 -1.78
CA LEU A 66 -4.36 -6.88 -3.08
C LEU A 66 -3.90 -8.27 -3.52
N VAL A 67 -3.36 -9.07 -2.60
CA VAL A 67 -2.97 -10.47 -2.87
C VAL A 67 -4.19 -11.29 -3.30
N SER A 68 -5.36 -11.02 -2.73
CA SER A 68 -6.60 -11.75 -3.04
C SER A 68 -7.20 -11.41 -4.41
N GLN A 69 -6.84 -10.27 -5.00
CA GLN A 69 -7.37 -9.81 -6.29
C GLN A 69 -6.60 -10.32 -7.51
N ASN A 70 -5.38 -10.85 -7.30
CA ASN A 70 -4.44 -11.31 -8.33
C ASN A 70 -3.99 -10.21 -9.34
N GLY A 71 -2.73 -10.28 -9.80
CA GLY A 71 -2.20 -9.37 -10.84
C GLY A 71 -1.83 -7.94 -10.40
N LEU A 72 -1.96 -7.59 -9.12
CA LEU A 72 -1.69 -6.24 -8.60
C LEU A 72 -0.26 -6.06 -8.05
N SER A 73 0.75 -6.60 -8.73
CA SER A 73 2.13 -6.66 -8.22
C SER A 73 2.74 -5.30 -7.90
N ALA A 74 2.44 -4.26 -8.70
CA ALA A 74 2.95 -2.90 -8.46
C ALA A 74 2.38 -2.30 -7.16
N GLN A 75 1.09 -2.52 -6.90
CA GLN A 75 0.41 -2.08 -5.68
C GLN A 75 0.88 -2.90 -4.48
N ILE A 76 1.01 -4.23 -4.61
CA ILE A 76 1.55 -5.09 -3.55
C ILE A 76 2.95 -4.59 -3.15
N LYS A 77 3.81 -4.29 -4.12
CA LYS A 77 5.15 -3.74 -3.88
C LYS A 77 5.08 -2.42 -3.10
N ALA A 78 4.27 -1.48 -3.58
CA ALA A 78 4.11 -0.16 -2.96
C ALA A 78 3.61 -0.24 -1.51
N HIS A 79 2.68 -1.16 -1.22
CA HIS A 79 2.11 -1.33 0.12
C HIS A 79 2.99 -2.16 1.05
N ILE A 80 3.83 -3.07 0.55
CA ILE A 80 4.89 -3.70 1.35
C ILE A 80 5.92 -2.64 1.79
N GLU A 81 6.35 -1.76 0.89
CA GLU A 81 7.24 -0.63 1.23
C GLU A 81 6.59 0.29 2.28
N ALA A 82 5.31 0.63 2.10
CA ALA A 82 4.56 1.46 3.05
C ALA A 82 4.40 0.80 4.42
N ALA A 83 4.05 -0.48 4.48
CA ALA A 83 3.92 -1.25 5.72
C ALA A 83 5.22 -1.20 6.54
N LEU A 84 6.38 -1.39 5.87
CA LEU A 84 7.69 -1.30 6.53
C LEU A 84 7.94 0.11 7.09
N ASN A 85 7.57 1.17 6.36
CA ASN A 85 7.72 2.55 6.82
C ASN A 85 6.87 2.90 8.05
N VAL A 86 5.79 2.15 8.30
CA VAL A 86 4.93 2.32 9.48
C VAL A 86 5.12 1.23 10.54
N GLY A 87 6.23 0.50 10.47
CA GLY A 87 6.69 -0.40 11.54
C GLY A 87 6.24 -1.84 11.42
N ALA A 88 5.69 -2.27 10.27
CA ALA A 88 5.57 -3.69 9.98
C ALA A 88 6.96 -4.33 9.82
N THR A 89 7.10 -5.56 10.27
CA THR A 89 8.31 -6.36 10.12
C THR A 89 8.21 -7.23 8.87
N LYS A 90 9.36 -7.60 8.28
CA LYS A 90 9.41 -8.61 7.21
C LYS A 90 8.70 -9.90 7.63
N ARG A 91 8.82 -10.30 8.90
CA ARG A 91 8.19 -11.51 9.46
C ARG A 91 6.67 -11.42 9.48
N GLU A 92 6.09 -10.28 9.86
CA GLU A 92 4.63 -10.05 9.82
C GLU A 92 4.11 -10.12 8.38
N ILE A 93 4.81 -9.51 7.41
CA ILE A 93 4.42 -9.52 6.00
C ILE A 93 4.50 -10.94 5.42
N ILE A 94 5.56 -11.69 5.73
CA ILE A 94 5.71 -13.10 5.31
C ILE A 94 4.58 -13.94 5.88
N ALA A 95 4.31 -13.84 7.20
CA ALA A 95 3.26 -14.61 7.86
C ALA A 95 1.87 -14.30 7.30
N LEU A 96 1.60 -13.03 6.98
CA LEU A 96 0.37 -12.62 6.30
C LEU A 96 0.22 -13.32 4.94
N ILE A 97 1.26 -13.29 4.10
CA ILE A 97 1.23 -13.90 2.76
C ILE A 97 1.09 -15.43 2.87
N GLU A 98 1.77 -16.07 3.81
CA GLU A 98 1.65 -17.51 4.10
C GLU A 98 0.19 -17.88 4.44
N GLN A 99 -0.46 -17.11 5.30
CA GLN A 99 -1.86 -17.32 5.67
C GLN A 99 -2.80 -17.16 4.46
N LEU A 100 -2.50 -16.25 3.53
CA LEU A 100 -3.30 -16.03 2.34
C LEU A 100 -3.22 -17.18 1.32
N ALA A 101 -2.30 -18.13 1.46
CA ALA A 101 -2.35 -19.36 0.69
C ALA A 101 -3.65 -20.14 0.92
N ILE A 102 -4.27 -20.02 2.10
CA ILE A 102 -5.54 -20.67 2.47
C ILE A 102 -6.73 -19.94 1.85
N TYR A 103 -6.74 -18.60 1.88
CA TYR A 103 -7.91 -17.79 1.53
C TYR A 103 -7.90 -17.24 0.09
N ALA A 104 -6.71 -16.95 -0.44
CA ALA A 104 -6.50 -16.45 -1.81
C ALA A 104 -5.87 -17.49 -2.75
N GLY A 105 -5.52 -18.67 -2.22
CA GLY A 105 -4.91 -19.77 -2.96
C GLY A 105 -3.38 -19.68 -3.05
N PHE A 106 -2.75 -20.86 -3.14
CA PHE A 106 -1.30 -21.02 -3.20
C PHE A 106 -0.61 -20.22 -4.33
N PRO A 107 -1.17 -20.12 -5.57
CA PRO A 107 -0.56 -19.33 -6.63
C PRO A 107 -0.48 -17.83 -6.31
N SER A 108 -1.56 -17.25 -5.76
CA SER A 108 -1.62 -15.83 -5.39
C SER A 108 -0.60 -15.50 -4.30
N ALA A 109 -0.50 -16.35 -3.27
CA ALA A 109 0.48 -16.22 -2.21
C ALA A 109 1.92 -16.31 -2.73
N ASN A 110 2.23 -17.26 -3.63
CA ASN A 110 3.56 -17.38 -4.23
C ASN A 110 3.94 -16.13 -5.05
N ASN A 111 3.03 -15.62 -5.87
CA ASN A 111 3.26 -14.39 -6.63
C ASN A 111 3.56 -13.22 -5.69
N ALA A 112 2.79 -13.07 -4.62
CA ALA A 112 3.00 -12.04 -3.61
C ALA A 112 4.35 -12.20 -2.88
N MET A 113 4.75 -13.44 -2.57
CA MET A 113 6.03 -13.73 -1.93
C MET A 113 7.23 -13.34 -2.81
N LEU A 114 7.11 -13.53 -4.13
CA LEU A 114 8.12 -13.07 -5.09
C LEU A 114 8.23 -11.54 -5.12
N VAL A 115 7.10 -10.83 -5.06
CA VAL A 115 7.09 -9.36 -4.92
C VAL A 115 7.73 -8.93 -3.60
N ALA A 116 7.40 -9.60 -2.48
CA ALA A 116 8.01 -9.31 -1.18
C ALA A 116 9.54 -9.50 -1.20
N LYS A 117 10.02 -10.55 -1.87
CA LYS A 117 11.46 -10.80 -2.08
C LYS A 117 12.15 -9.65 -2.82
N GLU A 118 11.48 -8.98 -3.75
CA GLU A 118 12.06 -7.80 -4.42
C GLU A 118 12.23 -6.63 -3.47
N VAL A 119 11.28 -6.40 -2.56
CA VAL A 119 11.32 -5.29 -1.59
C VAL A 119 12.31 -5.55 -0.45
N PHE A 120 12.51 -6.81 -0.05
CA PHE A 120 13.35 -7.14 1.10
C PHE A 120 14.86 -7.10 0.84
N LYS A 121 15.27 -6.91 -0.41
CA LYS A 121 16.68 -6.75 -0.81
C LYS A 121 17.16 -5.35 -0.52
#